data_AF-A0A317X3L8-F1
#
_entry.id   AF-A0A317X3L8-F1
#
_cell.length_a   1.000
_cell.length_b   1.000
_cell.length_c   1.000
_cell.angle_alpha   90.00
_cell.angle_beta   90.00
_cell.angle_gamma   90.00
#
_symmetry.space_group_name_H-M   'P 1'
#
loop_
_entity.id
_entity.type
_entity.pdbx_description
1 polymer ?
#
loop_
_entity_poly.entity_id
_entity_poly.type
_entity_poly.pdbx_seq_one_letter_code
_entity_poly.pdbx_strand_id
1 'polypeptide(L)'
;MASRRSAEKTPPKEVAAPSSSGKKVSDSDVTPAVPTNVIMKLAFFSVAMIFVPIGMYFVTVNVGGTSATVGGIVAAIMANVVLVAYIFVAWKDDQAEREAEQKQKEKKAQ
;
A
#
# COMPACT_ATOMS: atom_id res chain seq x y z
N MET A 1 18.42 48.98 37.51
CA MET A 1 18.20 47.56 37.14
C MET A 1 19.54 46.84 37.15
N ALA A 2 19.65 45.85 38.03
CA ALA A 2 20.81 44.98 38.15
C ALA A 2 20.82 43.95 37.01
N SER A 3 21.98 43.71 36.41
CA SER A 3 22.59 42.38 36.42
C SER A 3 24.00 42.48 35.84
N ARG A 4 24.97 41.99 36.61
CA ARG A 4 26.37 41.90 36.24
C ARG A 4 26.67 40.47 35.79
N ARG A 5 27.66 40.36 34.91
CA ARG A 5 28.83 39.45 35.01
C ARG A 5 28.87 38.25 34.06
N SER A 6 29.83 38.37 33.15
CA SER A 6 30.79 37.37 32.67
C SER A 6 30.30 36.23 31.79
N ALA A 7 30.52 36.44 30.50
CA ALA A 7 31.01 35.41 29.61
C ALA A 7 32.40 34.94 30.08
N GLU A 8 32.56 33.64 30.30
CA GLU A 8 33.87 32.99 30.30
C GLU A 8 33.90 31.95 29.18
N LYS A 9 35.04 31.92 28.50
CA LYS A 9 35.33 31.24 27.24
C LYS A 9 36.34 30.13 27.56
N THR A 10 36.17 28.95 26.96
CA THR A 10 37.20 28.03 26.38
C THR A 10 37.06 26.54 26.80
N PRO A 11 37.27 25.56 25.89
CA PRO A 11 36.99 24.11 26.03
C PRO A 11 38.30 23.29 26.28
N PRO A 12 38.42 22.01 25.85
CA PRO A 12 37.91 20.74 26.39
C PRO A 12 39.03 19.86 27.00
N LYS A 13 38.69 18.89 27.86
CA LYS A 13 39.57 17.75 28.20
C LYS A 13 38.74 16.46 28.39
N GLU A 14 38.82 15.57 27.38
CA GLU A 14 39.19 14.14 27.45
C GLU A 14 39.46 13.57 28.88
N VAL A 15 39.12 12.35 29.31
CA VAL A 15 38.80 11.05 28.69
C VAL A 15 38.13 10.19 29.79
N ALA A 16 37.09 9.40 29.49
CA ALA A 16 36.85 8.02 30.01
C ALA A 16 35.41 7.56 29.69
N ALA A 17 35.25 6.75 28.66
CA ALA A 17 34.05 5.97 28.34
C ALA A 17 33.93 4.72 29.27
N PRO A 18 32.92 3.83 29.16
CA PRO A 18 31.54 3.95 28.67
C PRO A 18 30.55 3.38 29.73
N SER A 19 29.50 4.12 30.14
CA SER A 19 28.41 3.48 30.90
C SER A 19 27.47 2.78 29.93
N SER A 20 27.62 1.46 29.85
CA SER A 20 26.83 0.52 29.08
C SER A 20 25.43 0.33 29.67
N SER A 21 24.56 1.34 29.63
CA SER A 21 23.12 1.12 29.77
C SER A 21 22.54 0.81 28.39
N GLY A 22 22.70 -0.46 27.99
CA GLY A 22 22.10 -1.03 26.80
C GLY A 22 20.58 -0.91 26.85
N LYS A 23 20.05 0.23 26.43
CA LYS A 23 18.70 0.31 25.92
C LYS A 23 18.77 -0.31 24.53
N LYS A 24 18.43 -1.61 24.47
CA LYS A 24 18.12 -2.32 23.22
C LYS A 24 17.39 -1.34 22.33
N VAL A 25 18.02 -0.99 21.21
CA VAL A 25 17.42 -0.29 20.09
C VAL A 25 16.14 -1.06 19.83
N SER A 26 15.01 -0.46 20.21
CA SER A 26 13.69 -1.03 19.99
C SER A 26 13.59 -1.29 18.51
N ASP A 27 13.43 -2.57 18.20
CA ASP A 27 13.20 -3.10 16.87
C ASP A 27 12.24 -2.17 16.14
N SER A 28 12.65 -1.69 14.98
CA SER A 28 11.79 -0.85 14.15
C SER A 28 10.70 -1.79 13.67
N ASP A 29 9.55 -1.77 14.34
CA ASP A 29 8.41 -2.58 13.96
C ASP A 29 7.96 -2.14 12.56
N VAL A 30 8.49 -2.82 11.56
CA VAL A 30 8.20 -2.67 10.13
C VAL A 30 7.06 -3.59 9.71
N THR A 31 6.30 -4.13 10.67
CA THR A 31 5.08 -4.87 10.35
C THR A 31 4.21 -3.96 9.50
N PRO A 32 3.79 -4.38 8.30
CA PRO A 32 3.05 -3.52 7.38
C PRO A 32 1.79 -2.98 8.08
N ALA A 33 1.73 -1.66 8.24
CA ALA A 33 0.56 -0.98 8.82
C ALA A 33 -0.70 -1.12 7.96
N VAL A 34 -0.55 -1.62 6.73
CA VAL A 34 -1.65 -1.89 5.79
C VAL A 34 -2.02 -3.38 5.80
N PRO A 35 -3.33 -3.73 5.87
CA PRO A 35 -3.77 -5.11 5.88
C PRO A 35 -3.24 -5.91 4.67
N THR A 36 -2.74 -7.11 4.89
CA THR A 36 -2.18 -7.99 3.83
C THR A 36 -3.19 -8.30 2.72
N ASN A 37 -4.49 -8.32 3.03
CA ASN A 37 -5.56 -8.46 2.06
C ASN A 37 -5.54 -7.33 1.00
N VAL A 38 -5.28 -6.09 1.43
CA VAL A 38 -5.18 -4.94 0.53
C VAL A 38 -3.97 -5.08 -0.38
N ILE A 39 -2.83 -5.48 0.17
CA ILE A 39 -1.58 -5.69 -0.59
C ILE A 39 -1.81 -6.73 -1.70
N MET A 40 -2.45 -7.85 -1.39
CA MET A 40 -2.76 -8.89 -2.37
C MET A 40 -3.71 -8.41 -3.47
N LYS A 41 -4.71 -7.58 -3.14
CA LYS A 41 -5.63 -7.00 -4.13
C LYS A 41 -4.92 -6.00 -5.03
N LEU A 42 -4.08 -5.13 -4.48
CA LEU A 42 -3.29 -4.18 -5.26
C LEU A 42 -2.36 -4.93 -6.22
N ALA A 43 -1.64 -5.94 -5.73
CA ALA A 43 -0.77 -6.77 -6.55
C ALA A 43 -1.55 -7.48 -7.67
N PHE A 44 -2.70 -8.08 -7.37
CA PHE A 44 -3.56 -8.73 -8.35
C PHE A 44 -4.00 -7.75 -9.45
N PHE A 45 -4.49 -6.56 -9.09
CA PHE A 45 -4.94 -5.57 -10.07
C PHE A 45 -3.79 -4.97 -10.89
N SER A 46 -2.61 -4.79 -10.29
CA SER A 46 -1.41 -4.36 -11.03
C SER A 46 -1.04 -5.38 -12.11
N VAL A 47 -1.04 -6.66 -11.77
CA VAL A 47 -0.81 -7.74 -12.74
C VAL A 47 -1.93 -7.76 -13.78
N ALA A 48 -3.19 -7.74 -13.34
CA ALA A 48 -4.34 -7.79 -14.25
C ALA A 48 -4.33 -6.65 -15.29
N MET A 49 -3.94 -5.43 -14.89
CA MET A 49 -3.89 -4.28 -15.78
C MET A 49 -2.89 -4.45 -16.94
N ILE A 50 -1.84 -5.24 -16.74
CA ILE A 50 -0.84 -5.56 -17.77
C ILE A 50 -1.30 -6.78 -18.56
N PHE A 51 -1.61 -7.88 -17.88
CA PHE A 51 -1.82 -9.16 -18.53
C PHE A 51 -3.19 -9.28 -19.23
N VAL A 52 -4.25 -8.65 -18.71
CA VAL A 52 -5.58 -8.78 -19.31
C VAL A 52 -5.68 -8.05 -20.67
N PRO A 53 -5.31 -6.76 -20.80
CA PRO A 53 -5.38 -6.08 -22.10
C PRO A 53 -4.40 -6.66 -23.12
N ILE A 54 -3.18 -6.98 -22.70
CA ILE A 54 -2.15 -7.56 -23.58
C ILE A 54 -2.54 -8.99 -23.98
N GLY A 55 -3.02 -9.79 -23.03
CA GLY A 55 -3.52 -11.14 -23.30
C GLY A 55 -4.68 -11.11 -24.29
N MET A 56 -5.64 -10.21 -24.10
CA MET A 56 -6.77 -10.10 -25.00
C MET A 56 -6.37 -9.63 -26.40
N TYR A 57 -5.37 -8.75 -26.52
CA TYR A 57 -4.80 -8.38 -27.82
C TYR A 57 -4.31 -9.61 -28.58
N PHE A 58 -3.44 -10.42 -27.96
CA PHE A 58 -2.86 -11.59 -28.63
C PHE A 58 -3.88 -12.68 -28.90
N VAL A 59 -4.85 -12.87 -28.01
CA VAL A 59 -5.97 -13.79 -28.27
C VAL A 59 -6.75 -13.32 -29.51
N THR A 60 -7.07 -12.03 -29.60
CA THR A 60 -7.86 -11.47 -30.70
C THR A 60 -7.13 -11.55 -32.04
N VAL A 61 -5.82 -11.27 -32.06
CA VAL A 61 -5.01 -11.30 -33.29
C VAL A 61 -4.64 -12.73 -33.70
N ASN A 62 -4.09 -13.53 -32.79
CA ASN A 62 -3.55 -14.85 -33.13
C ASN A 62 -4.61 -15.95 -33.20
N VAL A 63 -5.62 -15.90 -32.33
CA VAL A 63 -6.69 -16.93 -32.30
C VAL A 63 -7.87 -16.48 -33.13
N GLY A 64 -8.21 -15.20 -33.10
CA GLY A 64 -9.33 -14.63 -33.87
C GLY A 64 -9.01 -14.36 -35.35
N GLY A 65 -7.73 -14.42 -35.77
CA GLY A 65 -7.32 -14.12 -37.14
C GLY A 65 -7.64 -12.69 -37.59
N THR A 66 -7.78 -11.77 -36.63
CA THR A 66 -8.16 -10.37 -36.90
C THR A 66 -6.94 -9.46 -37.03
N SER A 67 -7.14 -8.25 -37.55
CA SER A 67 -6.06 -7.27 -37.69
C SER A 67 -5.60 -6.72 -36.33
N ALA A 68 -4.34 -6.24 -36.29
CA ALA A 68 -3.78 -5.61 -35.11
C ALA A 68 -4.62 -4.42 -34.61
N THR A 69 -5.30 -3.69 -35.50
CA THR A 69 -6.20 -2.58 -35.13
C THR A 69 -7.39 -3.08 -34.33
N VAL A 70 -8.02 -4.19 -34.74
CA VAL A 70 -9.15 -4.78 -33.99
C VAL A 70 -8.67 -5.31 -32.65
N GLY A 71 -7.52 -5.98 -32.60
CA GLY A 71 -6.91 -6.42 -31.34
C GLY A 71 -6.63 -5.27 -30.39
N GLY A 72 -6.13 -4.14 -30.90
CA GLY A 72 -5.88 -2.93 -30.12
C GLY A 72 -7.16 -2.32 -29.55
N ILE A 73 -8.23 -2.24 -30.35
CA ILE A 73 -9.55 -1.77 -29.90
C ILE A 73 -10.09 -2.67 -28.78
N VAL A 74 -10.02 -3.98 -28.95
CA VAL A 74 -10.46 -4.94 -27.93
C VAL A 74 -9.65 -4.80 -26.65
N ALA A 75 -8.32 -4.63 -26.75
CA ALA A 75 -7.47 -4.39 -25.58
C ALA A 75 -7.86 -3.11 -24.83
N ALA A 76 -8.15 -2.02 -25.53
CA ALA A 76 -8.59 -0.76 -24.93
C ALA A 76 -9.95 -0.92 -24.21
N ILE A 77 -10.88 -1.67 -24.79
CA ILE A 77 -12.15 -2.01 -24.13
C ILE A 77 -11.89 -2.84 -22.86
N MET A 78 -11.03 -3.85 -22.94
CA MET A 78 -10.71 -4.69 -21.78
C MET A 78 -10.02 -3.92 -20.65
N ALA A 79 -9.19 -2.92 -20.96
CA ALA A 79 -8.62 -2.05 -19.93
C ALA A 79 -9.70 -1.33 -19.11
N ASN A 80 -10.75 -0.82 -19.78
CA ASN A 80 -11.89 -0.21 -19.09
C ASN A 80 -12.71 -1.24 -18.29
N VAL A 81 -12.83 -2.47 -18.78
CA VAL A 81 -13.47 -3.57 -18.03
C VAL A 81 -12.71 -3.86 -16.73
N VAL A 82 -11.37 -3.91 -16.77
CA VAL A 82 -10.53 -4.09 -15.58
C VAL A 82 -10.75 -2.95 -14.57
N LEU A 83 -10.86 -1.70 -15.05
CA LEU A 83 -11.17 -0.55 -14.20
C LEU A 83 -12.54 -0.69 -13.51
N VAL A 84 -13.59 -1.06 -14.25
CA VAL A 84 -14.92 -1.28 -13.66
C VAL A 84 -14.90 -2.44 -12.67
N ALA A 85 -14.19 -3.53 -12.98
CA ALA A 85 -14.03 -4.65 -12.06
C ALA A 85 -13.33 -4.24 -10.75
N TYR A 86 -12.32 -3.35 -10.83
CA TYR A 86 -11.66 -2.80 -9.65
C TYR A 86 -12.64 -2.05 -8.74
N ILE A 87 -13.44 -1.15 -9.32
CA ILE A 87 -14.45 -0.39 -8.59
C ILE A 87 -15.48 -1.33 -7.95
N PHE A 88 -15.95 -2.34 -8.69
CA PHE A 88 -16.91 -3.31 -8.17
C PHE A 88 -16.35 -4.11 -6.98
N VAL A 89 -15.11 -4.59 -7.08
CA VAL A 89 -14.45 -5.32 -5.98
C VAL A 89 -14.25 -4.41 -4.78
N ALA A 90 -13.86 -3.15 -4.98
CA ALA A 90 -13.71 -2.18 -3.90
C ALA A 90 -15.04 -1.93 -3.18
N TRP A 91 -16.15 -1.82 -3.93
CA TRP A 91 -17.47 -1.65 -3.33
C TRP A 91 -17.95 -2.87 -2.56
N LYS A 92 -17.70 -4.09 -3.07
CA LYS A 92 -17.99 -5.32 -2.33
C LYS A 92 -17.19 -5.44 -1.04
N ASP A 93 -15.95 -4.98 -1.05
CA ASP A 93 -15.11 -4.98 0.15
C ASP A 93 -15.63 -4.00 1.20
N ASP A 94 -16.01 -2.78 0.78
CA ASP A 94 -16.60 -1.77 1.68
C ASP A 94 -17.91 -2.27 2.31
N GLN A 95 -18.76 -2.97 1.54
CA GLN A 95 -19.97 -3.60 2.08
C GLN A 95 -19.66 -4.69 3.11
N ALA A 96 -18.70 -5.57 2.81
CA ALA A 96 -18.34 -6.67 3.71
C ALA A 96 -17.77 -6.15 5.04
N GLU A 97 -16.98 -5.08 5.01
CA GLU A 97 -16.43 -4.45 6.21
C GLU A 97 -17.53 -3.80 7.08
N ARG A 98 -18.49 -3.11 6.45
CA ARG A 98 -19.66 -2.54 7.15
C ARG A 98 -20.54 -3.60 7.80
N GLU A 99 -20.80 -4.71 7.12
CA GLU A 99 -21.58 -5.81 7.69
C GLU A 99 -20.85 -6.49 8.86
N ALA A 100 -19.53 -6.66 8.76
CA ALA A 100 -18.73 -7.23 9.84
C ALA A 100 -18.73 -6.31 11.07
N GLU A 101 -18.64 -4.99 10.87
CA GLU A 101 -18.68 -4.02 11.95
C GLU A 101 -20.05 -3.97 12.64
N GLN A 102 -21.14 -4.04 11.87
CA GLN A 102 -22.51 -4.11 12.42
C GLN A 102 -22.72 -5.36 13.28
N LYS A 103 -22.32 -6.54 12.79
CA LYS A 103 -22.40 -7.80 13.54
C LYS A 103 -21.56 -7.78 14.82
N GLN A 104 -20.41 -7.09 14.82
CA GLN A 104 -19.62 -6.92 16.04
C GLN A 104 -20.27 -5.97 17.04
N LYS A 105 -20.95 -4.92 16.57
CA LYS A 105 -21.70 -3.99 17.44
C LYS A 105 -22.91 -4.68 18.08
N GLU A 106 -23.66 -5.48 17.33
CA GLU A 106 -24.79 -6.26 17.85
C GLU A 106 -24.38 -7.26 18.94
N LYS A 107 -23.27 -7.99 18.73
CA LYS A 107 -22.75 -8.93 19.74
C LYS A 107 -22.21 -8.29 21.01
N LYS A 108 -21.85 -7.00 20.97
CA LYS A 108 -21.40 -6.24 22.16
C LYS A 108 -22.55 -5.59 22.92
N ALA A 109 -23.72 -5.47 22.28
CA ALA A 109 -24.92 -4.87 22.87
C ALA A 109 -25.86 -5.90 23.52
N GLN A 110 -25.57 -7.20 23.36
CA GLN A 110 -26.29 -8.33 23.93
C GLN A 110 -25.47 -8.96 25.05
#